data_AF-A0A4R4NTH1-F1
#
_entry.id   AF-A0A4R4NTH1-F1
#
_cell.length_a   1.000
_cell.length_b   1.000
_cell.length_c   1.000
_cell.angle_alpha   90.00
_cell.angle_beta   90.00
_cell.angle_gamma   90.00
#
_symmetry.space_group_name_H-M   'P 1'
#
loop_
_entity.id
_entity.type
_entity.pdbx_description
1 polymer ?
#
loop_
_entity_poly.entity_id
_entity_poly.type
_entity_poly.pdbx_seq_one_letter_code
_entity_poly.pdbx_strand_id
1 'polypeptide(L)'
;MSYDLYFWKSAAGEPDEICDRLADEDVVPAPEVERFRTELLARWPDLADRISPWAPDLDWRQPWGRKDLADYFVSLTLPFSTEASALQDMVTLARKHDLVTHNPQTGETIR
;
A
#
# COMPACT_ATOMS: atom_id res chain seq x y z
N MET A 1 8.28 -16.10 7.79
CA MET A 1 8.52 -14.65 7.97
C MET A 1 7.79 -13.92 6.86
N SER A 2 7.32 -12.70 7.11
CA SER A 2 6.71 -11.79 6.13
C SER A 2 7.33 -10.40 6.24
N TYR A 3 7.21 -9.60 5.19
CA TYR A 3 7.59 -8.19 5.17
C TYR A 3 6.44 -7.38 4.58
N ASP A 4 6.47 -6.07 4.81
CA ASP A 4 5.41 -5.16 4.38
C ASP A 4 5.92 -4.26 3.27
N LEU A 5 5.05 -3.95 2.31
CA LEU A 5 5.28 -2.94 1.29
C LEU A 5 4.17 -1.93 1.34
N TYR A 6 4.55 -0.66 1.27
CA TYR A 6 3.62 0.46 1.36
C TYR A 6 3.60 1.23 0.05
N PHE A 7 2.41 1.65 -0.35
CA PHE A 7 2.14 2.34 -1.60
C PHE A 7 1.24 3.56 -1.33
N TRP A 8 1.66 4.74 -1.77
CA TRP A 8 0.88 5.98 -1.64
C TRP A 8 1.19 6.94 -2.77
N LYS A 9 0.35 7.97 -2.98
CA LYS A 9 0.52 8.91 -4.10
C LYS A 9 1.70 9.85 -3.89
N SER A 10 1.60 10.65 -2.84
CA SER A 10 2.62 11.62 -2.44
C SER A 10 2.35 12.05 -1.00
N ALA A 11 3.42 12.35 -0.29
CA ALA A 11 3.40 12.89 1.06
C ALA A 11 4.65 13.74 1.26
N ALA A 12 4.59 14.70 2.18
CA ALA A 12 5.73 15.52 2.54
C ALA A 12 6.42 14.93 3.77
N GLY A 13 7.71 14.60 3.67
CA GLY A 13 8.49 14.05 4.78
C GLY A 13 9.39 12.89 4.35
N GLU A 14 10.05 12.29 5.34
CA GLU A 14 10.85 11.08 5.15
C GLU A 14 9.94 9.85 5.02
N PRO A 15 10.23 8.89 4.12
CA PRO A 15 9.37 7.73 3.85
C PRO A 15 9.02 6.88 5.09
N ASP A 16 9.98 6.69 6.00
CA ASP A 16 9.76 5.93 7.24
C ASP A 16 8.75 6.66 8.15
N GLU A 17 8.89 7.99 8.30
CA GLU A 17 7.96 8.79 9.11
C GLU A 17 6.57 8.89 8.49
N ILE A 18 6.50 8.89 7.15
CA ILE A 18 5.23 8.83 6.42
C ILE A 18 4.58 7.49 6.67
N CYS A 19 5.33 6.38 6.57
CA CYS A 19 4.85 5.02 6.82
C CYS A 19 4.20 4.89 8.19
N ASP A 20 4.86 5.40 9.24
CA ASP A 20 4.35 5.41 10.61
C ASP A 20 3.07 6.24 10.78
N ARG A 21 2.87 7.26 9.92
CA ARG A 21 1.77 8.24 9.98
C ARG A 21 0.74 8.09 8.86
N LEU A 22 0.76 7.00 8.08
CA LEU A 22 -0.14 6.80 6.93
C LEU A 22 -1.63 6.93 7.28
N ALA A 23 -2.00 6.64 8.53
CA ALA A 23 -3.38 6.75 9.04
C ALA A 23 -3.71 8.13 9.65
N ASP A 24 -2.69 8.94 9.99
CA ASP A 24 -2.84 10.08 10.88
C ASP A 24 -3.16 11.37 10.12
N GLU A 25 -2.42 11.80 9.09
CA GLU A 25 -2.80 13.01 8.32
C GLU A 25 -1.92 13.40 7.09
N ASP A 26 -0.72 12.84 6.93
CA ASP A 26 0.28 13.39 5.98
C ASP A 26 0.18 12.90 4.53
N VAL A 27 -0.71 11.94 4.27
CA VAL A 27 -0.94 11.41 2.91
C VAL A 27 -2.23 11.96 2.36
N VAL A 28 -2.22 12.34 1.09
CA VAL A 28 -3.40 12.89 0.39
C VAL A 28 -4.14 11.74 -0.30
N PRO A 29 -5.48 11.65 -0.16
CA PRO A 29 -6.25 10.63 -0.88
C PRO A 29 -6.13 10.87 -2.38
N ALA A 30 -5.97 9.78 -3.14
CA ALA A 30 -5.74 9.86 -4.57
C ALA A 30 -6.45 8.70 -5.29
N PRO A 31 -7.20 8.98 -6.38
CA PRO A 31 -7.91 7.94 -7.13
C PRO A 31 -6.97 6.90 -7.75
N GLU A 32 -5.69 7.25 -7.93
CA GLU A 32 -4.64 6.33 -8.36
C GLU A 32 -4.42 5.17 -7.38
N VAL A 33 -4.62 5.39 -6.07
CA VAL A 33 -4.48 4.35 -5.04
C VAL A 33 -5.58 3.29 -5.19
N GLU A 34 -6.83 3.73 -5.39
CA GLU A 34 -7.96 2.84 -5.62
C GLU A 34 -7.82 2.08 -6.96
N ARG A 35 -7.38 2.77 -8.02
CA ARG A 35 -7.12 2.14 -9.33
C ARG A 35 -6.00 1.11 -9.24
N PHE A 36 -4.91 1.43 -8.55
CA PHE A 36 -3.80 0.51 -8.29
C PHE A 36 -4.29 -0.72 -7.54
N ARG A 37 -5.03 -0.54 -6.44
CA ARG A 37 -5.63 -1.62 -5.65
C ARG A 37 -6.48 -2.54 -6.52
N THR A 38 -7.36 -1.97 -7.35
CA THR A 38 -8.25 -2.74 -8.22
C THR A 38 -7.46 -3.56 -9.25
N GLU A 39 -6.46 -2.95 -9.91
CA GLU A 39 -5.60 -3.67 -10.85
C GLU A 39 -4.72 -4.73 -10.16
N LEU A 40 -4.24 -4.44 -8.94
CA LEU A 40 -3.43 -5.37 -8.15
C LEU A 40 -4.23 -6.63 -7.80
N LEU A 41 -5.44 -6.46 -7.24
CA LEU A 41 -6.30 -7.59 -6.86
C LEU A 41 -6.84 -8.37 -8.07
N ALA A 42 -6.99 -7.71 -9.23
CA ALA A 42 -7.33 -8.41 -10.47
C ALA A 42 -6.21 -9.33 -10.97
N ARG A 43 -4.94 -8.96 -10.74
CA ARG A 43 -3.76 -9.73 -11.17
C ARG A 43 -3.31 -10.75 -10.13
N TRP A 44 -3.43 -10.42 -8.84
CA TRP A 44 -3.09 -11.29 -7.71
C TRP A 44 -4.25 -11.36 -6.71
N PRO A 45 -5.29 -12.15 -7.00
CA PRO A 45 -6.44 -12.29 -6.10
C PRO A 45 -6.07 -12.81 -4.71
N ASP A 46 -5.01 -13.62 -4.60
CA ASP A 46 -4.51 -14.17 -3.33
C ASP A 46 -3.96 -13.09 -2.38
N LEU A 47 -3.74 -11.86 -2.86
CA LEU A 47 -3.38 -10.72 -2.02
C LEU A 47 -4.57 -10.10 -1.32
N ALA A 48 -5.80 -10.51 -1.64
CA ALA A 48 -7.00 -10.00 -0.99
C ALA A 48 -6.88 -10.09 0.52
N ASP A 49 -6.45 -11.21 1.11
CA ASP A 49 -6.31 -11.37 2.57
C ASP A 49 -5.04 -10.72 3.16
N ARG A 50 -4.22 -10.08 2.33
CA ARG A 50 -2.90 -9.53 2.70
C ARG A 50 -2.75 -8.05 2.41
N ILE A 51 -3.82 -7.42 1.92
CA ILE A 51 -3.87 -6.00 1.59
C ILE A 51 -4.52 -5.23 2.74
N SER A 52 -3.95 -4.08 3.07
CA SER A 52 -4.53 -3.14 4.01
C SER A 52 -4.53 -1.72 3.41
N PRO A 53 -5.50 -0.87 3.77
CA PRO A 53 -6.71 -1.17 4.55
C PRO A 53 -7.65 -2.12 3.80
N TRP A 54 -8.30 -3.07 4.47
CA TRP A 54 -9.13 -4.08 3.80
C TRP A 54 -10.41 -3.45 3.24
N ALA A 55 -10.86 -3.83 2.04
CA ALA A 55 -12.12 -3.32 1.47
C ALA A 55 -13.36 -3.62 2.35
N PRO A 56 -13.44 -4.77 3.07
CA PRO A 56 -14.50 -5.05 4.05
C PRO A 56 -14.35 -4.32 5.40
N ASP A 57 -13.20 -3.71 5.70
CA ASP A 57 -12.97 -2.99 6.97
C ASP A 57 -13.71 -1.65 7.05
N LEU A 58 -14.50 -1.30 6.03
CA LEU A 58 -15.40 -0.15 6.04
C LEU A 58 -16.52 -0.26 7.09
N ASP A 59 -16.79 -1.46 7.62
CA ASP A 59 -17.80 -1.67 8.67
C ASP A 59 -17.25 -2.13 10.03
N TRP A 60 -16.03 -2.65 10.13
CA TRP A 60 -15.47 -3.08 11.42
C TRP A 60 -14.05 -2.55 11.66
N ARG A 61 -13.98 -1.51 12.50
CA ARG A 61 -12.82 -1.12 13.32
C ARG A 61 -11.47 -0.98 12.60
N GLN A 62 -11.39 -0.01 11.69
CA GLN A 62 -10.18 0.82 11.64
C GLN A 62 -10.02 1.49 13.00
N PRO A 63 -8.80 1.62 13.58
CA PRO A 63 -8.61 2.55 14.67
C PRO A 63 -9.10 3.93 14.18
N TRP A 64 -9.77 4.70 15.05
CA TRP A 64 -10.26 6.06 14.74
C TRP A 64 -11.54 6.19 13.90
N GLY A 65 -12.17 5.10 13.44
CA GLY A 65 -13.50 5.15 12.81
C GLY A 65 -13.55 5.77 11.40
N ARG A 66 -12.39 5.92 10.74
CA ARG A 66 -12.29 6.38 9.35
C ARG A 66 -12.67 5.29 8.37
N LYS A 67 -13.44 5.65 7.34
CA LYS A 67 -13.92 4.76 6.26
C LYS A 67 -13.31 5.08 4.90
N ASP A 68 -12.35 6.00 4.84
CA ASP A 68 -11.80 6.53 3.59
C ASP A 68 -10.32 6.17 3.38
N LEU A 69 -9.69 5.44 4.32
CA LEU A 69 -8.26 5.12 4.28
C LEU A 69 -7.83 4.35 3.02
N ALA A 70 -8.75 3.63 2.36
CA ALA A 70 -8.47 2.93 1.10
C ALA A 70 -8.05 3.87 -0.04
N ASP A 71 -8.39 5.15 0.05
CA ASP A 71 -8.04 6.16 -0.94
C ASP A 71 -6.66 6.77 -0.66
N TYR A 72 -6.09 6.55 0.53
CA TYR A 72 -4.85 7.17 0.99
C TYR A 72 -3.64 6.31 0.66
N PHE A 73 -3.72 5.01 0.95
CA PHE A 73 -2.60 4.10 0.76
C PHE A 73 -3.05 2.65 0.53
N VAL A 74 -2.08 1.86 0.10
CA VAL A 74 -2.14 0.40 0.12
C VAL A 74 -0.92 -0.11 0.86
N SER A 75 -1.09 -1.07 1.75
CA SER A 75 -0.01 -1.89 2.28
C SER A 75 -0.24 -3.36 1.97
N LEU A 76 0.85 -4.08 1.73
CA LEU A 76 0.85 -5.51 1.42
C LEU A 76 1.76 -6.25 2.38
N THR A 77 1.20 -7.21 3.10
CA THR A 77 1.99 -8.15 3.91
C THR A 77 2.36 -9.37 3.07
N LEU A 78 3.60 -9.40 2.57
CA LEU A 78 4.09 -10.43 1.66
C LEU A 78 4.95 -11.47 2.39
N PRO A 79 4.82 -12.77 2.08
CA PRO A 79 5.79 -13.77 2.50
C PRO A 79 7.18 -13.46 1.95
N PHE A 80 8.25 -13.73 2.71
CA PHE A 80 9.63 -13.62 2.18
C PHE A 80 9.90 -14.55 0.99
N SER A 81 9.09 -15.60 0.83
CA SER A 81 9.15 -16.51 -0.31
C SER A 81 8.47 -15.96 -1.57
N THR A 82 7.95 -14.74 -1.55
CA THR A 82 7.36 -14.09 -2.73
C THR A 82 8.43 -13.96 -3.81
N GLU A 83 8.09 -14.38 -5.02
CA GLU A 83 9.03 -14.35 -6.15
C GLU A 83 9.46 -12.92 -6.47
N ALA A 84 10.75 -12.72 -6.75
CA ALA A 84 11.30 -11.41 -7.07
C ALA A 84 10.66 -10.80 -8.33
N SER A 85 10.25 -11.62 -9.30
CA SER A 85 9.48 -11.22 -10.48
C SER A 85 8.13 -10.62 -10.10
N ALA A 86 7.36 -11.30 -9.23
CA ALA A 86 6.08 -10.81 -8.76
C ALA A 86 6.23 -9.48 -8.00
N LEU A 87 7.27 -9.35 -7.18
CA LEU A 87 7.61 -8.09 -6.51
C LEU A 87 7.90 -6.96 -7.51
N GLN A 88 8.74 -7.23 -8.51
CA GLN A 88 9.06 -6.24 -9.55
C GLN A 88 7.82 -5.82 -10.36
N ASP A 89 6.92 -6.76 -10.65
CA ASP A 89 5.67 -6.47 -11.36
C ASP A 89 4.73 -5.60 -10.51
N MET A 90 4.66 -5.83 -9.20
CA MET A 90 3.88 -4.98 -8.26
C MET A 90 4.45 -3.56 -8.19
N VAL A 91 5.78 -3.42 -8.09
CA VAL A 91 6.46 -2.10 -8.11
C VAL A 91 6.22 -1.41 -9.46
N THR A 92 6.34 -2.14 -10.57
CA THR A 92 6.07 -1.60 -11.91
C THR A 92 4.63 -1.13 -12.05
N LEU A 93 3.67 -1.87 -11.49
CA LEU A 93 2.27 -1.48 -11.45
C LEU A 93 2.06 -0.22 -10.61
N ALA A 94 2.70 -0.09 -9.44
CA ALA A 94 2.63 1.10 -8.62
C ALA A 94 3.15 2.34 -9.36
N ARG A 95 4.29 2.22 -10.06
CA ARG A 95 4.86 3.30 -10.87
C ARG A 95 3.98 3.71 -12.05
N LYS A 96 3.26 2.77 -12.66
CA LYS A 96 2.26 3.07 -13.71
C LYS A 96 1.15 3.99 -13.18
N HIS A 97 0.80 3.88 -11.91
CA HIS A 97 -0.15 4.75 -11.22
C HIS A 97 0.51 5.96 -10.54
N ASP A 98 1.82 6.16 -10.77
CA ASP A 98 2.63 7.23 -10.18
C ASP A 98 2.48 7.24 -8.65
N LEU A 99 2.65 6.05 -8.06
CA LEU A 99 2.68 5.81 -6.61
C LEU A 99 4.11 5.58 -6.15
N VAL A 100 4.43 6.12 -4.97
CA VAL A 100 5.62 5.79 -4.21
C VAL A 100 5.47 4.37 -3.68
N THR A 101 6.54 3.57 -3.76
CA THR A 101 6.66 2.28 -3.09
C THR A 101 7.74 2.37 -2.02
N HIS A 102 7.47 1.88 -0.82
CA HIS A 102 8.42 1.89 0.28
C HIS A 102 8.47 0.56 1.03
N ASN A 103 9.68 0.14 1.38
CA ASN A 103 9.97 -1.05 2.15
C ASN A 103 10.62 -0.65 3.49
N PRO A 104 9.89 -0.65 4.62
CA PRO A 104 10.44 -0.22 5.90
C PRO A 104 11.49 -1.20 6.48
N GLN A 105 11.52 -2.45 6.02
CA GLN A 105 12.53 -3.41 6.44
C GLN A 105 13.90 -3.12 5.84
N THR A 106 13.96 -2.46 4.68
CA THR A 106 15.22 -2.09 4.00
C THR A 106 15.47 -0.58 3.94
N GLY A 107 14.47 0.24 4.24
CA GLY A 107 14.48 1.70 4.02
C GLY A 107 14.41 2.08 2.54
N GLU A 108 14.20 1.12 1.63
CA GLU A 108 14.20 1.38 0.19
C GLU A 108 12.92 2.07 -0.23
N THR A 109 13.05 3.15 -1.00
CA THR A 109 11.91 3.92 -1.53
C THR A 109 12.09 4.14 -3.03
N ILE A 110 11.05 3.82 -3.80
CA ILE A 110 11.02 3.90 -5.26
C ILE A 110 9.85 4.80 -5.67
N ARG A 111 10.06 5.64 -6.69
CA ARG A 111 9.06 6.51 -7.31
C ARG A 111 8.94 6.27 -8.82
#